data_AF-A0A2D3RCX2-F1
#
_entry.id   AF-A0A2D3RCX2-F1
#
_cell.length_a   1.000
_cell.length_b   1.000
_cell.length_c   1.000
_cell.angle_alpha   90.00
_cell.angle_beta   90.00
_cell.angle_gamma   90.00
#
_symmetry.space_group_name_H-M   'P 1'
#
loop_
_entity.id
_entity.type
_entity.pdbx_description
1 polymer ?
#
loop_
_entity_poly.entity_id
_entity_poly.type
_entity_poly.pdbx_seq_one_letter_code
_entity_poly.pdbx_strand_id
1 'polypeptide(L)'
;MKPAKMLSLVTTLSMAALTLGFAMLCYDRMQISYGPTGQYFDARSGVTFSDDAVLVYGLLTIVGCIATIWSTCWMIRVRRRGVLRRRRNTDD
;
A
#
# COMPACT_ATOMS: atom_id res chain seq x y z
N MET A 1 16.20 14.53 -12.07
CA MET A 1 16.46 13.36 -11.18
C MET A 1 16.98 12.20 -12.02
N LYS A 2 17.88 11.34 -11.50
CA LYS A 2 18.29 10.12 -12.25
C LYS A 2 17.06 9.24 -12.53
N PRO A 3 16.90 8.63 -13.72
CA PRO A 3 15.70 7.90 -14.12
C PRO A 3 15.33 6.79 -13.12
N ALA A 4 16.32 6.08 -12.58
CA ALA A 4 16.11 5.04 -11.57
C ALA A 4 15.46 5.56 -10.26
N LYS A 5 15.74 6.80 -9.85
CA LYS A 5 15.13 7.40 -8.64
C LYS A 5 13.69 7.83 -8.89
N MET A 6 13.38 8.24 -10.12
CA MET A 6 12.04 8.63 -10.52
C MET A 6 11.14 7.39 -10.61
N LEU A 7 11.64 6.31 -11.23
CA LEU A 7 10.93 5.03 -11.28
C LEU A 7 10.62 4.49 -9.88
N SER A 8 11.60 4.46 -8.98
CA SER A 8 11.37 3.98 -7.61
C SER A 8 10.32 4.81 -6.87
N LEU A 9 10.36 6.14 -7.03
CA LEU A 9 9.42 7.04 -6.38
C LEU A 9 8.00 6.83 -6.90
N VAL A 10 7.82 6.72 -8.22
CA VAL A 10 6.52 6.41 -8.83
C VAL A 10 5.98 5.09 -8.31
N THR A 11 6.79 4.02 -8.30
CA THR A 11 6.34 2.71 -7.82
C THR A 11 5.93 2.72 -6.35
N THR A 12 6.67 3.43 -5.47
CA THR A 12 6.30 3.54 -4.05
C THR A 12 5.00 4.32 -3.88
N LEU A 13 4.80 5.39 -4.68
CA LEU A 13 3.57 6.18 -4.66
C LEU A 13 2.36 5.36 -5.14
N SER A 14 2.52 4.59 -6.22
CA SER A 14 1.47 3.70 -6.73
C SER A 14 1.09 2.62 -5.71
N MET A 15 2.07 1.99 -5.05
CA MET A 15 1.80 1.02 -3.98
C MET A 15 1.08 1.65 -2.79
N ALA A 16 1.49 2.86 -2.38
CA ALA A 16 0.83 3.58 -1.29
C ALA A 16 -0.63 3.90 -1.64
N ALA A 17 -0.90 4.36 -2.86
CA ALA A 17 -2.25 4.65 -3.34
C ALA A 17 -3.13 3.39 -3.38
N LEU A 18 -2.61 2.27 -3.89
CA LEU A 18 -3.32 0.99 -3.90
C LEU A 18 -3.62 0.49 -2.47
N THR A 19 -2.65 0.60 -1.57
CA THR A 19 -2.81 0.21 -0.16
C THR A 19 -3.90 1.04 0.51
N LEU A 20 -3.94 2.35 0.25
CA LEU A 20 -4.98 3.24 0.74
C LEU A 20 -6.36 2.88 0.16
N GLY A 21 -6.42 2.53 -1.12
CA GLY A 21 -7.65 2.07 -1.77
C GLY A 21 -8.22 0.80 -1.14
N PHE A 22 -7.36 -0.20 -0.87
CA PHE A 22 -7.78 -1.41 -0.15
C PHE A 22 -8.22 -1.12 1.29
N ALA A 23 -7.53 -0.21 1.99
CA ALA A 23 -7.92 0.19 3.33
C ALA A 23 -9.30 0.88 3.34
N MET A 24 -9.57 1.78 2.39
CA MET A 24 -10.87 2.42 2.23
C MET A 24 -11.97 1.42 1.92
N LEU A 25 -11.72 0.48 1.00
CA LEU A 25 -12.67 -0.60 0.71
C LEU A 25 -12.95 -1.46 1.94
N CYS A 26 -11.91 -1.84 2.69
CA CYS A 26 -12.08 -2.61 3.93
C CYS A 26 -12.92 -1.84 4.97
N TYR A 27 -12.62 -0.54 5.15
CA TYR A 27 -13.34 0.33 6.09
C TYR A 27 -14.81 0.51 5.71
N ASP A 28 -15.10 0.79 4.44
CA ASP A 28 -16.47 0.94 3.93
C ASP A 28 -17.25 -0.37 4.12
N ARG A 29 -16.61 -1.51 3.86
CA ARG A 29 -17.23 -2.84 3.99
C ARG A 29 -17.49 -3.26 5.43
N MET A 30 -16.65 -2.85 6.38
CA MET A 30 -16.90 -3.08 7.81
C MET A 30 -18.14 -2.35 8.33
N GLN A 31 -18.62 -1.31 7.63
CA GLN A 31 -19.81 -0.56 8.04
C GLN A 31 -21.12 -1.12 7.46
N ILE A 32 -21.06 -2.07 6.53
CA ILE A 32 -22.25 -2.67 5.93
C ILE A 32 -22.83 -3.71 6.89
N SER A 33 -24.13 -3.62 7.15
CA SER A 33 -24.85 -4.55 8.02
C SER A 33 -24.84 -5.96 7.45
N TYR A 34 -24.52 -6.95 8.28
CA TYR A 34 -24.53 -8.36 7.91
C TYR A 34 -25.93 -8.83 7.50
N GLY A 35 -26.03 -9.48 6.34
CA GLY A 35 -27.21 -10.26 5.98
C GLY A 35 -27.29 -11.56 6.79
N PRO A 36 -28.48 -12.15 6.95
CA PRO A 36 -28.69 -13.36 7.76
C PRO A 36 -27.94 -14.61 7.26
N THR A 37 -27.42 -14.57 6.03
CA THR A 37 -26.67 -15.64 5.37
C THR A 37 -25.15 -15.44 5.38
N GLY A 38 -24.63 -14.47 6.13
CA GLY A 38 -23.18 -14.17 6.16
C GLY A 38 -22.66 -13.50 4.88
N GLN A 39 -23.56 -12.83 4.14
CA GLN A 39 -23.23 -12.07 2.95
C GLN A 39 -23.45 -10.58 3.21
N TYR A 40 -22.54 -9.75 2.69
CA TYR A 40 -22.72 -8.30 2.70
C TYR A 40 -23.62 -7.92 1.53
N PHE A 41 -24.82 -7.44 1.84
CA PHE A 41 -25.72 -6.91 0.83
C PHE A 41 -25.60 -5.39 0.79
N ASP A 42 -25.08 -4.86 -0.31
CA ASP A 42 -25.12 -3.42 -0.57
C ASP A 42 -26.40 -3.07 -1.32
N ALA A 43 -27.35 -2.47 -0.61
CA ALA A 43 -28.63 -2.05 -1.16
C ALA A 43 -28.51 -0.99 -2.28
N ARG A 44 -27.38 -0.26 -2.37
CA ARG A 44 -27.17 0.75 -3.42
C ARG A 44 -26.71 0.15 -4.74
N SER A 45 -25.84 -0.87 -4.70
CA SER A 45 -25.32 -1.53 -5.90
C SER A 45 -26.11 -2.77 -6.30
N GLY A 46 -26.92 -3.33 -5.40
CA GLY A 46 -27.64 -4.58 -5.62
C GLY A 46 -26.72 -5.80 -5.67
N VAL A 47 -25.49 -5.67 -5.20
CA VAL A 47 -24.48 -6.74 -5.24
C VAL A 47 -24.28 -7.34 -3.85
N THR A 48 -24.31 -8.67 -3.79
CA THR A 48 -23.92 -9.46 -2.63
C THR A 48 -22.43 -9.80 -2.69
N PHE A 49 -21.75 -9.63 -1.57
CA PHE A 49 -20.34 -9.97 -1.42
C PHE A 49 -20.17 -11.05 -0.34
N SER A 50 -19.23 -11.97 -0.55
CA SER A 50 -18.86 -12.96 0.46
C SER A 50 -18.01 -12.31 1.56
N ASP A 51 -18.16 -12.80 2.79
CA ASP A 51 -17.38 -12.34 3.94
C ASP A 51 -15.86 -12.52 3.73
N ASP A 52 -15.48 -13.60 3.05
CA ASP A 52 -14.10 -13.89 2.67
C ASP A 52 -13.44 -12.76 1.86
N ALA A 53 -14.21 -12.01 1.07
CA ALA A 53 -13.67 -10.90 0.28
C ALA A 53 -13.14 -9.78 1.17
N VAL A 54 -13.81 -9.48 2.29
CA VAL A 54 -13.41 -8.43 3.23
C VAL A 54 -12.11 -8.82 3.94
N LEU A 55 -11.99 -10.10 4.34
CA LEU A 55 -10.75 -10.65 4.91
C LEU A 55 -9.58 -10.55 3.92
N VAL A 56 -9.81 -10.84 2.64
CA VAL A 56 -8.79 -10.73 1.59
C VAL A 56 -8.34 -9.28 1.39
N TYR A 57 -9.27 -8.31 1.37
CA TYR A 57 -8.91 -6.89 1.28
C TYR A 57 -8.11 -6.41 2.49
N GLY A 58 -8.47 -6.85 3.70
CA GLY A 58 -7.70 -6.58 4.91
C GLY A 58 -6.28 -7.14 4.82
N LEU A 59 -6.13 -8.40 4.38
CA LEU A 59 -4.83 -9.05 4.21
C LEU A 59 -3.96 -8.33 3.18
N LEU A 60 -4.53 -7.97 2.02
CA LEU A 60 -3.85 -7.20 0.98
C LEU A 60 -3.39 -5.83 1.48
N THR A 61 -4.19 -5.18 2.34
CA THR A 61 -3.81 -3.90 2.97
C THR A 61 -2.58 -4.08 3.86
N ILE A 62 -2.53 -5.12 4.69
CA ILE A 62 -1.38 -5.41 5.55
C ILE A 62 -0.12 -5.66 4.71
N VAL A 63 -0.23 -6.50 3.68
CA VAL A 63 0.88 -6.80 2.76
C VAL A 63 1.35 -5.53 2.04
N GLY A 64 0.42 -4.70 1.56
CA GLY A 64 0.71 -3.41 0.94
C GLY A 64 1.45 -2.44 1.87
N CYS A 65 1.03 -2.35 3.12
CA CYS A 65 1.71 -1.57 4.15
C CYS A 65 3.16 -2.02 4.37
N ILE A 66 3.37 -3.34 4.55
CA ILE A 66 4.71 -3.91 4.75
C ILE A 66 5.61 -3.61 3.54
N ALA A 67 5.12 -3.83 2.33
CA ALA A 67 5.85 -3.56 1.10
C ALA A 67 6.20 -2.06 0.95
N THR A 68 5.27 -1.17 1.30
CA THR A 68 5.48 0.28 1.23
C THR A 68 6.52 0.75 2.24
N ILE A 69 6.48 0.24 3.48
CA ILE A 69 7.49 0.52 4.51
C ILE A 69 8.87 0.02 4.06
N TRP A 70 8.94 -1.21 3.57
CA TRP A 70 10.19 -1.81 3.08
C TRP A 70 10.80 -0.98 1.94
N SER A 71 9.99 -0.62 0.94
CA SER A 71 10.39 0.21 -0.20
C SER A 71 10.91 1.58 0.26
N THR A 72 10.22 2.21 1.21
CA THR A 72 10.62 3.52 1.76
C THR A 72 11.94 3.42 2.53
N CYS A 73 12.09 2.43 3.40
CA CYS A 73 13.33 2.15 4.13
C CYS A 73 14.51 1.92 3.18
N TRP A 74 14.30 1.15 2.11
CA TRP A 74 15.31 0.92 1.08
C TRP A 74 15.73 2.23 0.40
N MET A 75 14.76 3.06 0.01
CA MET A 75 15.03 4.34 -0.65
C MET A 75 15.83 5.31 0.23
N ILE A 76 15.53 5.36 1.54
CA ILE A 76 16.28 6.15 2.53
C ILE A 76 17.71 5.61 2.67
N ARG A 77 17.89 4.29 2.77
CA ARG A 77 19.21 3.64 2.90
C ARG A 77 20.10 3.92 1.68
N VAL A 78 19.55 3.83 0.48
CA VAL A 78 20.27 4.13 -0.78
C VAL A 78 20.66 5.61 -0.85
N ARG A 79 19.79 6.53 -0.43
CA ARG A 79 20.14 7.96 -0.34
C ARG A 79 21.31 8.21 0.61
N ARG A 80 21.30 7.61 1.80
CA ARG A 80 22.38 7.76 2.80
C ARG A 80 23.73 7.25 2.29
N ARG A 81 23.77 6.09 1.62
CA ARG A 81 25.00 5.55 1.01
C ARG A 81 25.58 6.48 -0.06
N GLY A 82 24.72 7.09 -0.88
CA GLY A 82 25.15 8.06 -1.89
C GLY A 82 25.77 9.34 -1.30
N VAL A 83 25.27 9.81 -0.16
CA VAL A 83 25.81 11.00 0.53
C VAL A 83 27.16 10.69 1.18
N LEU A 84 27.30 9.55 1.87
CA LEU A 84 28.56 9.14 2.51
C LEU A 84 29.68 8.94 1.47
N ARG A 85 29.37 8.34 0.33
CA ARG A 85 30.35 8.14 -0.76
C ARG A 85 30.82 9.47 -1.37
N ARG A 86 29.96 10.50 -1.36
CA ARG A 86 30.30 11.83 -1.89
C ARG A 86 31.22 12.61 -0.95
N ARG A 87 31.02 12.49 0.38
CA ARG A 87 31.90 13.12 1.39
C ARG A 87 33.33 12.56 1.35
N ARG A 88 33.47 11.23 1.28
CA ARG A 88 34.80 10.60 1.22
C ARG A 88 35.64 11.11 0.03
N ASN A 89 35.00 11.35 -1.12
CA ASN A 89 35.68 11.76 -2.34
C ASN A 89 35.99 13.27 -2.42
N THR A 90 35.61 14.06 -1.41
CA THR A 90 36.02 15.47 -1.27
C THR A 90 37.12 15.65 -0.23
N ASP A 91 37.43 14.60 0.53
CA ASP A 91 38.49 14.58 1.54
C ASP A 91 39.79 13.94 1.00
N ASP A 92 39.74 13.34 -0.20
CA ASP A 92 40.87 12.83 -1.00
C ASP A 92 41.25 13.86 -2.09
#